data_AF-A0A925DRS7-F1
#
_entry.id   AF-A0A925DRS7-F1
#
_cell.length_a   1.000
_cell.length_b   1.000
_cell.length_c   1.000
_cell.angle_alpha   90.00
_cell.angle_beta   90.00
_cell.angle_gamma   90.00
#
_symmetry.space_group_name_H-M   'P 1'
#
loop_
_entity.id
_entity.type
_entity.pdbx_description
1 polymer ?
#
loop_
_entity_poly.entity_id
_entity_poly.type
_entity_poly.pdbx_seq_one_letter_code
_entity_poly.pdbx_strand_id
1 'polypeptide(L)'
;MASVIFFTIFFSILALIAGLVLFIVGAAGSKKKMRNAGMIIALTAFCLLIGGIYYGASSASSFIDKSIAQADSSSKAREKLLDEIENNWNNENGSDPEHVRYLKSLTKIEDRPFVRKRFFAGLNVSLNNRFPLIFPYAIQNSSFGSDFALVDETAFMDSRSQKENTENVVLNVTHLAFDENVILLKTADFDTETGRNSKNVKYFLVEFSKPGLKQFQTEKELLNEAEKTGYKGSYDFYTVEEYIQKFPLSNADYNQ
;
A
#
# COMPACT_ATOMS: atom_id res chain seq x y z
N MET A 1 -10.23 -6.04 29.27
CA MET A 1 -9.38 -7.13 29.81
C MET A 1 -7.92 -6.71 29.96
N ALA A 2 -7.26 -6.16 28.93
CA ALA A 2 -5.87 -5.69 29.04
C ALA A 2 -5.62 -4.66 30.15
N SER A 3 -6.55 -3.72 30.37
CA SER A 3 -6.49 -2.76 31.48
C SER A 3 -6.51 -3.44 32.85
N VAL A 4 -7.38 -4.43 33.04
CA VAL A 4 -7.51 -5.18 34.30
C VAL A 4 -6.23 -5.97 34.58
N ILE A 5 -5.66 -6.67 33.58
CA ILE A 5 -4.41 -7.43 33.73
C ILE A 5 -3.23 -6.50 34.05
N PHE A 6 -3.14 -5.35 33.38
CA PHE A 6 -2.12 -4.34 33.65
C PHE A 6 -2.22 -3.81 35.10
N PHE A 7 -3.43 -3.47 35.55
CA PHE A 7 -3.64 -3.04 36.93
C PHE A 7 -3.30 -4.16 37.93
N THR A 8 -3.68 -5.41 37.66
CA THR A 8 -3.36 -6.55 38.54
C THR A 8 -1.85 -6.76 38.66
N ILE A 9 -1.09 -6.72 37.56
CA ILE A 9 0.37 -6.86 37.59
C ILE A 9 1.00 -5.67 38.34
N PHE A 10 0.58 -4.44 38.02
CA PHE A 10 1.12 -3.23 38.64
C PHE A 10 0.89 -3.19 40.17
N PHE A 11 -0.33 -3.45 40.62
CA PHE A 11 -0.65 -3.47 42.06
C PHE A 11 0.00 -4.66 42.78
N SER A 12 0.20 -5.79 42.11
CA SER A 12 0.92 -6.94 42.70
C SER A 12 2.41 -6.62 42.92
N ILE A 13 3.06 -5.89 42.00
CA ILE A 13 4.44 -5.43 42.17
C ILE A 13 4.55 -4.46 43.36
N LEU A 14 3.63 -3.49 43.46
CA LEU A 14 3.59 -2.55 44.59
C LEU A 14 3.38 -3.27 45.94
N ALA A 15 2.47 -4.23 45.99
CA ALA A 15 2.22 -5.04 47.19
C ALA A 15 3.42 -5.91 47.58
N LEU A 16 4.17 -6.43 46.59
CA LEU A 16 5.37 -7.22 46.82
C LEU A 16 6.51 -6.37 47.41
N ILE A 17 6.70 -5.15 46.89
CA ILE A 17 7.68 -4.18 47.42
C ILE A 17 7.30 -3.79 48.86
N ALA A 18 6.03 -3.46 49.11
CA ALA A 18 5.55 -3.10 50.44
C ALA A 18 5.71 -4.26 51.45
N GLY A 19 5.40 -5.50 51.03
CA GLY A 19 5.60 -6.70 51.84
C GLY A 19 7.06 -6.97 52.19
N LEU A 20 7.98 -6.79 51.24
CA LEU A 20 9.43 -6.89 51.46
C LEU A 20 9.95 -5.86 52.45
N VAL A 21 9.52 -4.60 52.32
CA VAL A 21 9.92 -3.52 53.25
C VAL A 21 9.45 -3.85 54.68
N LEU A 22 8.19 -4.29 54.85
CA LEU A 22 7.66 -4.70 56.16
C LEU A 22 8.40 -5.90 56.74
N PHE A 23 8.80 -6.85 55.88
CA PHE A 23 9.59 -8.01 56.28
C PHE A 23 10.98 -7.60 56.80
N ILE A 24 11.70 -6.73 56.07
CA ILE A 24 13.03 -6.23 56.45
C ILE A 24 12.97 -5.43 57.76
N VAL A 25 12.01 -4.50 57.88
CA VAL A 25 11.81 -3.71 59.11
C VAL A 25 11.43 -4.60 60.29
N GLY A 26 10.57 -5.60 60.07
CA GLY A 26 10.19 -6.57 61.09
C GLY A 26 11.34 -7.49 61.53
N ALA A 27 12.23 -7.86 60.60
CA ALA A 27 13.42 -8.67 60.88
C ALA A 27 14.49 -7.86 61.63
N ALA A 28 14.75 -6.62 61.22
CA ALA A 28 15.72 -5.74 61.87
C ALA A 28 15.27 -5.34 63.29
N GLY A 29 13.97 -5.12 63.50
CA GLY A 29 13.42 -4.74 64.81
C GLY A 29 13.06 -5.91 65.75
N SER A 30 13.37 -7.15 65.38
CA SER A 30 12.97 -8.37 66.12
C SER A 30 11.46 -8.50 66.42
N LYS A 31 10.60 -7.81 65.66
CA LYS A 31 9.13 -7.83 65.82
C LYS A 31 8.53 -8.96 64.98
N LYS A 32 8.49 -10.17 65.56
CA LYS A 32 8.00 -11.41 64.90
C LYS A 32 6.65 -11.24 64.17
N LYS A 33 5.70 -10.48 64.73
CA LYS A 33 4.39 -10.24 64.11
C LYS A 33 4.47 -9.43 62.80
N MET A 34 5.29 -8.38 62.76
CA MET A 34 5.48 -7.56 61.54
C MET A 34 6.22 -8.35 60.46
N ARG A 35 7.21 -9.15 60.85
CA ARG A 35 7.94 -10.03 59.92
C ARG A 35 7.02 -11.04 59.26
N ASN A 36 6.18 -11.73 60.04
CA ASN A 36 5.25 -12.73 59.52
C ASN A 36 4.17 -12.10 58.62
N ALA A 37 3.67 -10.92 58.98
CA ALA A 37 2.72 -10.17 58.15
C ALA A 37 3.33 -9.75 56.80
N GLY A 38 4.57 -9.22 56.80
CA GLY A 38 5.28 -8.86 55.57
C GLY A 38 5.52 -10.06 54.65
N MET A 39 5.86 -11.22 55.22
CA MET A 39 6.08 -12.45 54.45
C MET A 39 4.80 -12.96 53.76
N ILE A 40 3.66 -12.94 54.47
CA ILE A 40 2.37 -13.36 53.91
C ILE A 40 1.94 -12.43 52.77
N ILE A 41 2.09 -11.12 52.94
CA ILE A 41 1.76 -10.13 51.92
C ILE A 41 2.64 -10.33 50.67
N ALA A 42 3.95 -10.50 50.84
CA ALA A 42 4.87 -10.71 49.73
C ALA A 42 4.56 -12.00 48.95
N LEU A 43 4.26 -13.10 49.67
CA LEU A 43 3.99 -14.40 49.04
C LEU A 43 2.64 -14.40 48.30
N THR A 44 1.62 -13.75 48.86
CA THR A 44 0.31 -13.59 48.19
C THR A 44 0.42 -12.72 46.93
N ALA A 45 1.17 -11.62 47.01
CA ALA A 45 1.44 -10.74 45.86
C ALA A 45 2.23 -11.46 44.76
N PHE A 46 3.18 -12.33 45.13
CA PHE A 46 3.94 -13.14 44.17
C PHE A 46 3.06 -14.15 43.42
N CYS A 47 2.16 -14.84 44.13
CA CYS A 47 1.22 -15.77 43.51
C CYS A 47 0.27 -15.06 42.53
N LEU A 48 -0.23 -13.87 42.88
CA LEU A 48 -1.09 -13.07 42.01
C LEU A 48 -0.34 -12.56 40.77
N LEU A 49 0.94 -12.22 40.91
CA LEU A 49 1.79 -11.79 39.80
C LEU A 49 2.01 -12.91 38.79
N ILE A 50 2.36 -14.12 39.25
CA ILE A 50 2.53 -15.29 38.37
C ILE A 50 1.22 -15.62 37.64
N GLY A 51 0.09 -15.62 38.36
CA GLY A 51 -1.22 -15.83 37.76
C GLY A 51 -1.53 -14.79 36.69
N GLY A 52 -1.33 -13.50 36.99
CA GLY A 52 -1.56 -12.40 36.04
C GLY A 52 -0.74 -12.53 34.76
N ILE A 53 0.53 -12.92 34.86
CA ILE A 53 1.41 -13.16 33.70
C ILE A 53 0.93 -14.36 32.88
N TYR A 54 0.58 -15.47 33.52
CA TYR A 54 0.11 -16.69 32.84
C TYR A 54 -1.19 -16.46 32.07
N TYR A 55 -2.19 -15.84 32.71
CA TYR A 55 -3.47 -15.49 32.05
C TYR A 55 -3.28 -14.41 30.97
N GLY A 56 -2.34 -13.49 31.15
CA GLY A 56 -1.96 -12.51 30.14
C GLY A 56 -1.36 -13.16 28.89
N ALA A 57 -0.43 -14.09 29.04
CA ALA A 57 0.21 -14.79 27.94
C ALA A 57 -0.75 -15.71 27.16
N SER A 58 -1.65 -16.42 27.86
CA SER A 58 -2.70 -17.23 27.23
C SER A 58 -3.75 -16.38 26.50
N SER A 59 -4.09 -15.20 27.03
CA SER A 59 -4.96 -14.26 26.34
C SER A 59 -4.29 -13.70 25.08
N ALA A 60 -3.03 -13.27 25.18
CA ALA A 60 -2.27 -12.70 24.07
C ALA A 60 -2.13 -13.67 22.88
N SER A 61 -1.82 -14.94 23.14
CA SER A 61 -1.75 -15.98 22.09
C SER A 61 -3.10 -16.16 21.38
N SER A 62 -4.21 -16.24 22.13
CA SER A 62 -5.54 -16.36 21.53
C SER A 62 -5.99 -15.14 20.70
N PHE A 63 -5.50 -13.94 21.03
CA PHE A 63 -5.74 -12.73 20.23
C PHE A 63 -4.89 -12.73 18.95
N ILE A 64 -3.65 -13.19 19.03
CA ILE A 64 -2.76 -13.33 17.88
C ILE A 64 -3.36 -14.33 16.89
N ASP A 65 -3.76 -15.52 17.35
CA ASP A 65 -4.35 -16.56 16.50
C ASP A 65 -5.65 -16.10 15.83
N LYS A 66 -6.53 -15.40 16.57
CA LYS A 66 -7.76 -14.82 16.01
C LYS A 66 -7.47 -13.72 14.99
N SER A 67 -6.47 -12.87 15.25
CA SER A 67 -6.08 -11.81 14.32
C SER A 67 -5.44 -12.35 13.04
N ILE A 68 -4.69 -13.45 13.14
CA ILE A 68 -4.12 -14.16 11.98
C ILE A 68 -5.25 -14.83 11.18
N ALA A 69 -6.15 -15.56 11.83
CA ALA A 69 -7.28 -16.21 11.17
C ALA A 69 -8.23 -15.21 10.48
N GLN A 70 -8.46 -14.03 11.09
CA GLN A 70 -9.24 -12.96 10.50
C GLN A 70 -8.51 -12.32 9.31
N ALA A 71 -7.19 -12.16 9.38
CA ALA A 71 -6.38 -11.67 8.25
C ALA A 71 -6.42 -12.65 7.07
N ASP A 72 -6.29 -13.95 7.32
CA ASP A 72 -6.35 -15.00 6.30
C ASP A 72 -7.74 -15.16 5.67
N SER A 73 -8.80 -14.98 6.45
CA SER A 73 -10.16 -14.98 5.93
C SER A 73 -10.42 -13.76 5.03
N SER A 74 -9.86 -12.62 5.39
CA SER A 74 -9.99 -11.37 4.63
C SER A 74 -9.19 -11.40 3.32
N SER A 75 -8.02 -12.02 3.30
CA SER A 75 -7.21 -12.17 2.08
C SER A 75 -7.90 -13.09 1.07
N LYS A 76 -8.42 -14.25 1.50
CA LYS A 76 -9.18 -15.17 0.65
C LYS A 76 -10.46 -14.55 0.10
N ALA A 77 -11.17 -13.76 0.90
CA ALA A 77 -12.35 -13.03 0.44
C ALA A 77 -12.01 -11.98 -0.63
N ARG A 78 -10.87 -11.28 -0.50
CA ARG A 78 -10.39 -10.31 -1.50
C ARG A 78 -9.95 -10.99 -2.79
N GLU A 79 -9.24 -12.11 -2.70
CA GLU A 79 -8.81 -12.88 -3.86
C GLU A 79 -10.01 -13.39 -4.66
N LYS A 80 -11.01 -13.93 -3.98
CA LYS A 80 -12.28 -14.34 -4.60
C LYS A 80 -13.00 -13.19 -5.31
N LEU A 81 -13.00 -11.98 -4.73
CA LEU A 81 -13.60 -10.80 -5.33
C LEU A 81 -12.83 -10.32 -6.57
N LEU A 82 -11.49 -10.38 -6.55
CA LEU A 82 -10.68 -10.07 -7.73
C LEU A 82 -10.88 -11.10 -8.84
N ASP A 83 -10.97 -12.38 -8.50
CA ASP A 83 -11.29 -13.44 -9.46
C ASP A 83 -12.70 -13.24 -10.05
N GLU A 84 -13.67 -12.82 -9.24
CA GLU A 84 -15.01 -12.48 -9.71
C GLU A 84 -15.02 -11.27 -10.66
N ILE A 85 -14.24 -10.22 -10.35
CA ILE A 85 -14.07 -9.05 -11.25
C ILE A 85 -13.40 -9.47 -12.56
N GLU A 86 -12.34 -10.27 -12.50
CA GLU A 86 -11.62 -10.76 -13.69
C GLU A 86 -12.51 -11.68 -14.55
N ASN A 87 -13.28 -12.56 -13.92
CA ASN A 87 -14.23 -13.42 -14.62
C ASN A 87 -15.38 -12.62 -15.25
N ASN A 88 -15.92 -11.62 -14.55
CA ASN A 88 -16.97 -10.76 -15.09
C ASN A 88 -16.45 -9.95 -16.28
N TRP A 89 -15.24 -9.39 -16.18
CA TRP A 89 -14.57 -8.71 -17.29
C TRP A 89 -14.39 -9.62 -18.51
N ASN A 90 -13.88 -10.84 -18.28
CA ASN A 90 -13.66 -11.79 -19.37
C ASN A 90 -14.97 -12.29 -20.00
N ASN A 91 -16.06 -12.33 -19.23
CA ASN A 91 -17.38 -12.69 -19.73
C ASN A 91 -18.01 -11.56 -20.55
N GLU A 92 -17.82 -10.29 -20.15
CA GLU A 92 -18.40 -9.13 -20.82
C GLU A 92 -17.61 -8.69 -22.06
N ASN A 93 -16.28 -8.76 -22.02
CA ASN A 93 -15.39 -8.27 -23.08
C ASN A 93 -14.67 -9.38 -23.86
N GLY A 94 -14.88 -10.65 -23.50
CA GLY A 94 -14.11 -11.77 -24.04
C GLY A 94 -12.70 -11.87 -23.45
N SER A 95 -11.74 -12.42 -24.18
CA SER A 95 -10.34 -12.42 -23.74
C SER A 95 -9.78 -11.00 -23.59
N ASP A 96 -8.80 -10.82 -22.71
CA ASP A 96 -8.05 -9.56 -22.54
C ASP A 96 -7.80 -8.83 -23.89
N PRO A 97 -8.13 -7.52 -23.98
CA PRO A 97 -7.80 -6.70 -25.14
C PRO A 97 -6.32 -6.81 -25.48
N GLU A 98 -5.97 -6.71 -26.77
CA GLU A 98 -4.59 -6.87 -27.24
C GLU A 98 -3.60 -5.97 -26.47
N HIS A 99 -4.01 -4.72 -26.21
CA HIS A 99 -3.20 -3.78 -25.45
C HIS A 99 -2.98 -4.23 -24.00
N VAL A 100 -4.02 -4.71 -23.30
CA VAL A 100 -3.91 -5.22 -21.92
C VAL A 100 -3.00 -6.45 -21.87
N ARG A 101 -3.09 -7.36 -22.84
CA ARG A 101 -2.16 -8.51 -22.94
C ARG A 101 -0.73 -8.05 -23.14
N TYR A 102 -0.51 -7.04 -24.00
CA TYR A 102 0.80 -6.45 -24.21
C TYR A 102 1.37 -5.89 -22.90
N LEU A 103 0.62 -5.07 -22.15
CA LEU A 103 1.06 -4.55 -20.85
C LEU A 103 1.34 -5.66 -19.83
N LYS A 104 0.47 -6.67 -19.77
CA LYS A 104 0.66 -7.88 -18.95
C LYS A 104 1.95 -8.61 -19.33
N SER A 105 2.35 -8.61 -20.62
CA SER A 105 3.58 -9.26 -21.10
C SER A 105 4.86 -8.51 -20.73
N LEU A 106 4.82 -7.17 -20.66
CA LEU A 106 5.95 -6.34 -20.23
C LEU A 106 6.15 -6.37 -18.71
N THR A 107 5.09 -6.67 -17.97
CA THR A 107 5.08 -6.65 -16.51
C THR A 107 5.71 -7.94 -15.94
N LYS A 108 6.96 -7.85 -15.47
CA LYS A 108 7.74 -8.98 -14.90
C LYS A 108 7.42 -9.24 -13.41
N ILE A 109 6.14 -9.37 -13.06
CA ILE A 109 5.71 -9.75 -11.70
C ILE A 109 5.27 -11.21 -11.70
N GLU A 110 6.24 -12.12 -11.81
CA GLU A 110 5.96 -13.56 -11.76
C GLU A 110 5.72 -14.03 -10.32
N ASP A 111 6.43 -13.45 -9.35
CA ASP A 111 6.41 -13.90 -7.95
C ASP A 111 5.22 -13.37 -7.13
N ARG A 112 4.39 -12.48 -7.69
CA ARG A 112 3.24 -11.88 -6.99
C ARG A 112 1.99 -11.83 -7.88
N PRO A 113 1.39 -12.98 -8.21
CA PRO A 113 0.23 -13.06 -9.11
C PRO A 113 -0.96 -12.24 -8.62
N PHE A 114 -1.18 -12.16 -7.29
CA PHE A 114 -2.22 -11.32 -6.69
C PHE A 114 -2.02 -9.82 -6.97
N VAL A 115 -0.77 -9.34 -6.92
CA VAL A 115 -0.43 -7.93 -7.19
C VAL A 115 -0.71 -7.60 -8.66
N ARG A 116 -0.29 -8.49 -9.56
CA ARG A 116 -0.57 -8.38 -10.99
C ARG A 116 -2.08 -8.35 -11.27
N LYS A 117 -2.83 -9.29 -10.70
CA LYS A 117 -4.30 -9.33 -10.84
C LYS A 117 -4.95 -8.06 -10.34
N ARG A 118 -4.63 -7.60 -9.13
CA ARG A 118 -5.20 -6.38 -8.54
C ARG A 118 -4.86 -5.12 -9.34
N PHE A 119 -3.63 -5.02 -9.86
CA PHE A 119 -3.20 -3.91 -10.70
C PHE A 119 -4.01 -3.84 -12.00
N PHE A 120 -4.29 -4.96 -12.67
CA PHE A 120 -5.12 -4.93 -13.88
C PHE A 120 -6.64 -4.98 -13.60
N ALA A 121 -7.08 -5.42 -12.42
CA ALA A 121 -8.50 -5.47 -12.04
C ALA A 121 -9.15 -4.08 -11.91
N GLY A 122 -8.37 -3.03 -11.65
CA GLY A 122 -8.85 -1.65 -11.59
C GLY A 122 -9.33 -1.07 -12.93
N LEU A 123 -9.22 -1.81 -14.04
CA LEU A 123 -9.82 -1.47 -15.33
C LEU A 123 -11.35 -1.51 -15.32
N ASN A 124 -11.96 -2.14 -14.30
CA ASN A 124 -13.40 -2.43 -14.24
C ASN A 124 -14.16 -1.65 -13.15
N VAL A 125 -13.53 -0.63 -12.54
CA VAL A 125 -14.19 0.19 -11.51
C VAL A 125 -14.31 1.62 -12.05
N SER A 126 -15.52 1.99 -12.47
CA SER A 126 -15.89 3.27 -13.12
C SER A 126 -15.52 4.54 -12.35
N LEU A 127 -14.95 4.43 -11.15
CA LEU A 127 -14.75 5.54 -10.22
C LEU A 127 -13.36 6.17 -10.26
N ASN A 128 -12.32 5.49 -10.77
CA ASN A 128 -10.95 5.91 -10.47
C ASN A 128 -10.16 6.51 -11.63
N ASN A 129 -10.73 6.59 -12.85
CA ASN A 129 -10.13 7.38 -13.93
C ASN A 129 -8.65 6.99 -14.18
N ARG A 130 -8.34 5.70 -14.00
CA ARG A 130 -7.00 5.17 -13.80
C ARG A 130 -6.71 4.04 -14.79
N PHE A 131 -5.60 4.17 -15.51
CA PHE A 131 -5.21 3.33 -16.63
C PHE A 131 -3.84 2.72 -16.33
N PRO A 132 -3.74 1.38 -16.14
CA PRO A 132 -2.49 0.71 -15.85
C PRO A 132 -1.52 0.92 -17.01
N LEU A 133 -0.22 1.14 -16.73
CA LEU A 133 0.82 1.26 -17.75
C LEU A 133 1.76 0.04 -17.65
N ILE A 134 2.79 0.13 -16.82
CA ILE A 134 3.66 -0.99 -16.44
C ILE A 134 3.86 -0.90 -14.95
N PHE A 135 3.61 -1.98 -14.24
CA PHE A 135 3.71 -1.98 -12.79
C PHE A 135 5.10 -1.48 -12.33
N PRO A 136 5.17 -0.61 -11.30
CA PRO A 136 4.06 -0.14 -10.45
C PRO A 136 3.32 1.10 -10.95
N TYR A 137 3.58 1.55 -12.17
CA TYR A 137 3.10 2.85 -12.66
C TYR A 137 1.78 2.77 -13.43
N ALA A 138 0.90 3.72 -13.14
CA ALA A 138 -0.36 3.91 -13.87
C ALA A 138 -0.52 5.39 -14.25
N ILE A 139 -1.38 5.66 -15.24
CA ILE A 139 -1.85 7.00 -15.56
C ILE A 139 -3.18 7.21 -14.86
N GLN A 140 -3.31 8.29 -14.09
CA GLN A 140 -4.54 8.65 -13.40
C GLN A 140 -5.00 10.03 -13.85
N ASN A 141 -6.28 10.18 -14.18
CA ASN A 141 -6.90 11.48 -14.39
C ASN A 141 -7.25 12.08 -13.02
N SER A 142 -6.75 13.29 -12.74
CA SER A 142 -7.02 13.95 -11.47
C SER A 142 -8.51 14.31 -11.36
N SER A 143 -9.11 14.11 -10.17
CA SER A 143 -10.55 14.35 -9.95
C SER A 143 -11.02 15.80 -10.15
N PHE A 144 -10.12 16.74 -10.48
CA PHE A 144 -10.40 18.19 -10.54
C PHE A 144 -9.95 18.88 -11.84
N GLY A 145 -9.56 18.15 -12.89
CA GLY A 145 -9.15 18.77 -14.16
C GLY A 145 -9.01 17.80 -15.33
N SER A 146 -8.60 18.32 -16.49
CA SER A 146 -8.20 17.55 -17.68
C SER A 146 -6.76 17.02 -17.60
N ASP A 147 -6.15 17.10 -16.42
CA ASP A 147 -4.73 16.82 -16.23
C ASP A 147 -4.52 15.38 -15.78
N PHE A 148 -3.70 14.66 -16.55
CA PHE A 148 -3.29 13.30 -16.25
C PHE A 148 -1.97 13.30 -15.46
N ALA A 149 -1.84 12.36 -14.54
CA ALA A 149 -0.64 12.17 -13.74
C ALA A 149 -0.10 10.74 -13.88
N LEU A 150 1.22 10.60 -13.89
CA LEU A 150 1.86 9.32 -13.63
C LEU A 150 1.86 9.10 -12.11
N VAL A 151 1.28 7.98 -11.67
CA VAL A 151 1.22 7.59 -10.26
C VAL A 151 2.02 6.32 -10.00
N ASP A 152 2.65 6.24 -8.83
CA ASP A 152 3.29 5.02 -8.31
C ASP A 152 2.30 4.30 -7.38
N GLU A 153 1.95 3.06 -7.73
CA GLU A 153 1.01 2.24 -6.98
C GLU A 153 1.66 1.20 -6.08
N THR A 154 2.97 1.28 -5.87
CA THR A 154 3.66 0.34 -4.96
C THR A 154 3.04 0.38 -3.56
N ALA A 155 2.64 1.57 -3.07
CA ALA A 155 1.99 1.76 -1.78
C ALA A 155 0.53 1.25 -1.71
N PHE A 156 -0.19 1.23 -2.84
CA PHE A 156 -1.56 0.72 -2.92
C PHE A 156 -1.61 -0.79 -2.63
N MET A 157 -0.48 -1.48 -2.77
CA MET A 157 -0.36 -2.93 -2.60
C MET A 157 0.02 -3.37 -1.18
N ASP A 158 0.73 -2.53 -0.41
CA ASP A 158 1.21 -2.89 0.94
C ASP A 158 0.21 -2.56 2.07
N SER A 159 -0.75 -1.67 1.81
CA SER A 159 -1.68 -1.22 2.84
C SER A 159 -2.87 -2.18 3.02
N ARG A 160 -2.94 -2.81 4.21
CA ARG A 160 -4.20 -3.38 4.74
C ARG A 160 -5.26 -2.30 4.97
N SER A 161 -4.85 -1.03 5.04
CA SER A 161 -5.69 0.16 5.18
C SER A 161 -6.08 0.72 3.81
N GLN A 162 -7.37 1.03 3.64
CA GLN A 162 -7.94 1.69 2.46
C GLN A 162 -7.47 3.15 2.24
N LYS A 163 -6.31 3.56 2.76
CA LYS A 163 -5.77 4.87 2.40
C LYS A 163 -5.15 4.76 1.02
N GLU A 164 -5.91 5.24 0.03
CA GLU A 164 -5.50 5.52 -1.34
C GLU A 164 -4.45 6.64 -1.37
N ASN A 165 -3.25 6.37 -0.85
CA ASN A 165 -2.09 7.24 -1.07
C ASN A 165 -1.35 6.72 -2.31
N THR A 166 -1.93 6.95 -3.49
CA THR A 166 -1.16 6.97 -4.74
C THR A 166 -0.33 8.25 -4.72
N GLU A 167 0.98 8.12 -4.89
CA GLU A 167 1.87 9.28 -4.98
C GLU A 167 1.98 9.70 -6.45
N ASN A 168 1.70 10.97 -6.73
CA ASN A 168 1.91 11.55 -8.05
C ASN A 168 3.41 11.68 -8.30
N VAL A 169 3.93 10.92 -9.27
CA VAL A 169 5.34 10.94 -9.69
C VAL A 169 5.56 12.10 -10.66
N VAL A 170 4.64 12.27 -11.62
CA VAL A 170 4.68 13.34 -12.63
C VAL A 170 3.27 13.85 -12.87
N LEU A 171 3.07 15.16 -12.81
CA LEU A 171 1.80 15.84 -13.09
C LEU A 171 1.75 16.35 -14.53
N ASN A 172 0.54 16.65 -15.01
CA ASN A 172 0.27 17.27 -16.31
C ASN A 172 0.88 16.50 -17.49
N VAL A 173 0.84 15.16 -17.42
CA VAL A 173 1.29 14.27 -18.48
C VAL A 173 0.35 14.42 -19.66
N THR A 174 0.90 14.76 -20.82
CA THR A 174 0.13 14.94 -22.06
C THR A 174 0.42 13.84 -23.06
N HIS A 175 1.67 13.36 -23.11
CA HIS A 175 2.08 12.29 -24.00
C HIS A 175 2.98 11.31 -23.28
N LEU A 176 2.97 10.07 -23.77
CA LEU A 176 3.79 8.98 -23.24
C LEU A 176 4.28 8.04 -24.33
N ALA A 177 5.42 7.41 -24.05
CA ALA A 177 5.94 6.26 -24.76
C ALA A 177 6.65 5.34 -23.75
N PHE A 178 6.70 4.03 -23.98
CA PHE A 178 7.28 3.11 -23.03
C PHE A 178 7.66 1.78 -23.68
N ASP A 179 8.55 1.05 -23.01
CA ASP A 179 8.90 -0.34 -23.30
C ASP A 179 9.03 -1.13 -21.98
N GLU A 180 9.65 -2.32 -22.00
CA GLU A 180 9.87 -3.12 -20.79
C GLU A 180 10.88 -2.55 -19.78
N ASN A 181 11.56 -1.44 -20.09
CA ASN A 181 12.66 -0.90 -19.28
C ASN A 181 12.37 0.52 -18.77
N VAL A 182 11.72 1.36 -19.57
CA VAL A 182 11.51 2.79 -19.25
C VAL A 182 10.14 3.31 -19.67
N ILE A 183 9.73 4.39 -19.00
CA ILE A 183 8.63 5.27 -19.41
C ILE A 183 9.20 6.63 -19.78
N LEU A 184 8.78 7.12 -20.94
CA LEU A 184 9.08 8.44 -21.46
C LEU A 184 7.80 9.29 -21.36
N LEU A 185 7.90 10.47 -20.75
CA LEU A 185 6.76 11.36 -20.56
C LEU A 185 7.04 12.75 -21.11
N LYS A 186 5.99 13.37 -21.64
CA LYS A 186 5.94 14.78 -21.98
C LYS A 186 4.87 15.45 -21.16
N THR A 187 5.21 16.53 -20.46
CA THR A 187 4.26 17.33 -19.70
C THR A 187 4.08 18.70 -20.33
N ALA A 188 2.90 19.28 -20.14
CA ALA A 188 2.66 20.68 -20.46
C ALA A 188 1.77 21.27 -19.37
N ASP A 189 2.24 22.32 -18.70
CA ASP A 189 1.38 23.00 -17.72
C ASP A 189 0.20 23.65 -18.43
N PHE A 190 -1.02 23.45 -17.93
CA PHE A 190 -2.21 24.11 -18.46
C PHE A 190 -2.29 25.53 -17.92
N ASP A 191 -2.33 26.52 -18.80
CA ASP A 191 -2.57 27.90 -18.40
C ASP A 191 -4.09 28.11 -18.26
N THR A 192 -4.54 28.14 -17.01
CA THR A 192 -5.95 28.29 -16.63
C THR A 192 -6.53 29.65 -16.98
N GLU A 193 -5.71 30.68 -17.20
CA GLU A 193 -6.17 32.02 -17.61
C GLU A 193 -6.39 32.10 -19.13
N THR A 194 -5.55 31.43 -19.91
CA THR A 194 -5.63 31.48 -21.40
C THR A 194 -6.33 30.27 -22.03
N GLY A 195 -6.63 29.23 -21.25
CA GLY A 195 -7.28 28.00 -21.73
C GLY A 195 -6.43 27.24 -22.75
N ARG A 196 -5.11 27.44 -22.72
CA ARG A 196 -4.14 26.85 -23.65
C ARG A 196 -3.03 26.16 -22.87
N ASN A 197 -2.44 25.13 -23.47
CA ASN A 197 -1.21 24.54 -22.95
C ASN A 197 -0.12 25.60 -22.92
N SER A 198 0.52 25.76 -21.76
CA SER A 198 1.62 26.70 -21.58
C SER A 198 2.84 26.28 -22.39
N LYS A 199 3.78 27.22 -22.58
CA LYS A 199 5.06 26.97 -23.23
C LYS A 199 6.04 26.14 -22.40
N ASN A 200 5.73 25.84 -21.14
CA ASN A 200 6.62 25.08 -20.25
C ASN A 200 6.42 23.59 -20.46
N VAL A 201 6.99 23.09 -21.56
CA VAL A 201 7.06 21.65 -21.84
C VAL A 201 8.27 21.07 -21.11
N LYS A 202 8.07 19.98 -20.37
CA LYS A 202 9.15 19.21 -19.75
C LYS A 202 9.07 17.76 -20.18
N TYR A 203 10.23 17.10 -20.15
CA TYR A 203 10.38 15.71 -20.58
C TYR A 203 10.91 14.91 -19.42
N PHE A 204 10.36 13.71 -19.19
CA PHE A 204 10.77 12.86 -18.08
C PHE A 204 11.06 11.44 -18.53
N LEU A 205 12.05 10.83 -17.88
CA LEU A 205 12.40 9.42 -18.01
C LEU A 205 12.26 8.75 -16.66
N VAL A 206 11.53 7.64 -16.62
CA VAL A 206 11.39 6.76 -15.46
C VAL A 206 12.00 5.41 -15.83
N GLU A 207 13.03 4.98 -15.10
CA GLU A 207 13.66 3.65 -15.28
C GLU A 207 13.03 2.64 -14.32
N PHE A 208 12.66 1.45 -14.78
CA PHE A 208 12.13 0.41 -13.88
C PHE A 208 13.21 -0.28 -13.05
N SER A 209 14.42 -0.39 -13.60
CA SER A 209 15.54 -1.06 -12.94
C SER A 209 16.17 -0.22 -11.82
N LYS A 210 15.96 1.11 -11.84
CA LYS A 210 16.57 2.05 -10.90
C LYS A 210 15.52 3.04 -10.41
N PRO A 211 15.30 3.15 -9.10
CA PRO A 211 14.40 4.16 -8.57
C PRO A 211 14.95 5.55 -8.92
N GLY A 212 14.23 6.29 -9.77
CA GLY A 212 14.63 7.63 -10.15
C GLY A 212 13.80 8.21 -11.29
N LEU A 213 13.50 9.50 -11.17
CA LEU A 213 12.91 10.34 -12.20
C LEU A 213 13.98 11.28 -12.74
N LYS A 214 14.27 11.22 -14.04
CA LYS A 214 15.16 12.18 -14.70
C LYS A 214 14.32 13.17 -15.50
N GLN A 215 14.62 14.46 -15.37
CA GLN A 215 13.96 15.53 -16.12
C GLN A 215 14.90 16.11 -17.18
N PHE A 216 14.37 16.39 -18.36
CA PHE A 216 15.07 16.97 -19.51
C PHE A 216 14.31 18.19 -20.05
N GLN A 217 15.03 19.07 -20.72
CA GLN A 217 14.44 20.29 -21.30
C GLN A 217 13.98 20.07 -22.74
N THR A 218 14.55 19.06 -23.42
CA THR A 218 14.21 18.76 -24.81
C THR A 218 13.92 17.28 -25.01
N GLU A 219 13.08 16.98 -26.00
CA GLU A 219 12.78 15.61 -26.41
C GLU A 219 14.03 14.86 -26.87
N LYS A 220 14.93 15.55 -27.58
CA LYS A 220 16.19 14.99 -28.05
C LYS A 220 17.09 14.51 -26.91
N GLU A 221 17.18 15.29 -25.82
CA GLU A 221 17.94 14.88 -24.63
C GLU A 221 17.35 13.64 -23.96
N LEU A 222 16.02 13.61 -23.83
CA LEU A 222 15.29 12.47 -23.30
C LEU A 222 15.56 11.20 -24.11
N LEU A 223 15.41 11.27 -25.44
CA LEU A 223 15.60 10.12 -26.32
C LEU A 223 17.06 9.62 -26.30
N ASN A 224 18.03 10.54 -26.32
CA ASN A 224 19.45 10.16 -26.22
C ASN A 224 19.77 9.45 -24.90
N GLU A 225 19.13 9.82 -23.80
CA GLU A 225 19.31 9.13 -22.51
C GLU A 225 18.56 7.79 -22.50
N ALA A 226 17.36 7.72 -23.08
CA ALA A 226 16.58 6.49 -23.20
C ALA A 226 17.31 5.40 -23.98
N GLU A 227 18.00 5.77 -25.07
CA GLU A 227 18.82 4.83 -25.84
C GLU A 227 19.96 4.24 -25.01
N LYS A 228 20.60 5.04 -24.14
CA LYS A 228 21.65 4.55 -23.24
C LYS A 228 21.11 3.61 -22.17
N THR A 229 19.84 3.75 -21.79
CA THR A 229 19.17 2.83 -20.85
C THR A 229 18.63 1.59 -21.55
N GLY A 230 18.82 1.46 -22.87
CA GLY A 230 18.40 0.30 -23.65
C GLY A 230 16.96 0.35 -24.14
N TYR A 231 16.35 1.54 -24.22
CA TYR A 231 15.00 1.73 -24.76
C TYR A 231 14.88 1.21 -26.19
N LYS A 232 13.82 0.45 -26.46
CA LYS A 232 13.49 -0.09 -27.80
C LYS A 232 12.07 0.22 -28.24
N GLY A 233 11.35 1.06 -27.49
CA GLY A 233 9.99 1.44 -27.82
C GLY A 233 9.91 2.46 -28.96
N SER A 234 8.70 2.91 -29.25
CA SER A 234 8.45 3.96 -30.25
C SER A 234 9.09 5.28 -29.86
N TYR A 235 9.70 5.98 -30.82
CA TYR A 235 10.13 7.37 -30.63
C TYR A 235 8.97 8.36 -30.75
N ASP A 236 7.87 7.94 -31.39
CA ASP A 236 6.64 8.72 -31.47
C ASP A 236 5.82 8.52 -30.19
N PHE A 237 5.56 9.63 -29.48
CA PHE A 237 4.76 9.63 -28.26
C PHE A 237 3.28 9.64 -28.61
N TYR A 238 2.49 8.79 -27.94
CA TYR A 238 1.03 8.85 -28.00
C TYR A 238 0.52 9.90 -27.02
N THR A 239 -0.57 10.59 -27.35
CA THR A 239 -1.27 11.38 -26.32
C THR A 239 -1.85 10.45 -25.25
N VAL A 240 -2.08 10.97 -24.04
CA VAL A 240 -2.71 10.17 -22.98
C VAL A 240 -4.13 9.73 -23.39
N GLU A 241 -4.86 10.56 -24.13
CA GLU A 241 -6.19 10.23 -24.64
C GLU A 241 -6.13 9.08 -25.66
N GLU A 242 -5.18 9.11 -26.59
CA GLU A 242 -4.95 8.01 -27.53
C GLU A 242 -4.57 6.71 -26.81
N TYR A 243 -3.82 6.82 -25.72
CA TYR A 243 -3.49 5.70 -24.86
C TYR A 243 -4.73 5.11 -24.18
N ILE A 244 -5.57 5.96 -23.61
CA ILE A 244 -6.81 5.58 -22.91
C ILE A 244 -7.79 4.86 -23.84
N GLN A 245 -7.91 5.30 -25.09
CA GLN A 245 -8.78 4.67 -26.10
C GLN A 245 -8.41 3.21 -26.41
N LYS A 246 -7.19 2.75 -26.03
CA LYS A 246 -6.77 1.35 -26.20
C LYS A 246 -7.36 0.41 -25.13
N PHE A 247 -8.03 0.96 -24.12
CA PHE A 247 -8.78 0.20 -23.13
C PHE A 247 -10.26 0.17 -23.51
N PRO A 248 -10.94 -0.98 -23.44
CA PRO A 248 -12.37 -1.02 -23.66
C PRO A 248 -13.05 -0.27 -22.51
N LEU A 249 -13.77 0.78 -22.86
CA LEU A 249 -14.66 1.47 -21.92
C LEU A 249 -15.87 0.56 -21.71
N SER A 250 -16.22 0.26 -20.46
CA SER A 250 -17.45 -0.48 -20.18
C SER A 250 -18.64 0.33 -20.71
N ASN A 251 -19.55 -0.32 -21.44
CA ASN A 251 -20.76 0.33 -21.98
C ASN A 251 -21.74 0.81 -20.90
N ALA A 252 -21.45 0.61 -19.60
CA ALA A 252 -22.31 1.05 -18.52
C ALA A 252 -22.32 2.58 -18.32
N ASP A 253 -21.35 3.32 -18.87
CA ASP A 253 -21.12 4.73 -18.54
C ASP A 253 -21.51 5.74 -19.63
N TYR A 254 -22.19 5.32 -20.71
CA TYR A 254 -22.71 6.25 -21.73
C TYR A 254 -24.21 6.60 -21.58
N ASN A 255 -24.89 6.04 -20.58
CA ASN A 255 -26.33 6.25 -20.32
C ASN A 255 -26.63 6.73 -18.89
N GLN A 256 -25.86 7.69 -18.36
CA GLN A 256 -26.28 8.50 -17.21
C GLN A 256 -26.01 9.99 -17.46
#